data_AF-A0A537I9V7-F1
#
_entry.id   AF-A0A537I9V7-F1
#
_cell.length_a   1.000
_cell.length_b   1.000
_cell.length_c   1.000
_cell.angle_alpha   90.00
_cell.angle_beta   90.00
_cell.angle_gamma   90.00
#
_symmetry.space_group_name_H-M   'P 1'
#
loop_
_entity.id
_entity.type
_entity.pdbx_description
1 polymer ?
#
loop_
_entity_poly.entity_id
_entity_poly.type
_entity_poly.pdbx_seq_one_letter_code
_entity_poly.pdbx_strand_id
1 'polypeptide(L)'
;MSYLPSTIGLLFLALTVGHMLLRSHYDNSPTLFTATNYALGSDGGFTLDFKKNHHLKGKKIHRLSSTTYWGTYRQQGDTFVLKIPLDFKIGRQAVFQDSILRFVEDTVKFEVSRQ
;
A
#
# COMPACT_ATOMS: atom_id res chain seq x y z
N MET A 1 44.86 4.95 -13.37
CA MET A 1 43.78 5.64 -12.64
C MET A 1 42.67 4.64 -12.38
N SER A 2 42.30 4.41 -11.13
CA SER A 2 41.24 3.45 -10.78
C SER A 2 39.88 4.06 -11.07
N TYR A 3 39.24 3.63 -12.17
CA TYR A 3 37.86 3.95 -12.54
C TYR A 3 36.79 3.21 -11.71
N LEU A 4 37.23 2.29 -10.85
CA LEU A 4 36.42 1.47 -9.95
C LEU A 4 35.43 2.26 -9.06
N PRO A 5 35.79 3.41 -8.45
CA PRO A 5 34.84 4.14 -7.61
C PRO A 5 33.70 4.74 -8.43
N SER A 6 34.01 5.26 -9.62
CA SER A 6 33.06 5.93 -10.51
C SER A 6 32.05 4.95 -11.10
N THR A 7 32.49 3.74 -11.48
CA THR A 7 31.61 2.69 -12.01
C THR A 7 30.69 2.12 -10.94
N ILE A 8 31.18 1.95 -9.71
CA ILE A 8 30.34 1.54 -8.57
C ILE A 8 29.28 2.61 -8.28
N GLY A 9 29.67 3.89 -8.25
CA GLY A 9 28.73 5.00 -8.06
C GLY A 9 27.62 5.04 -9.11
N LEU A 10 27.97 4.86 -10.39
CA LEU A 10 26.99 4.77 -11.49
C LEU A 10 26.03 3.58 -11.33
N LEU A 11 26.52 2.43 -10.86
CA LEU A 11 25.70 1.26 -10.62
C LEU A 11 24.65 1.51 -9.52
N PHE A 12 25.05 2.13 -8.41
CA PHE A 12 24.13 2.50 -7.33
C PHE A 12 23.08 3.51 -7.79
N LEU A 13 23.48 4.48 -8.62
CA LEU A 13 22.56 5.48 -9.16
C LEU A 13 21.55 4.84 -10.13
N ALA A 14 22.00 3.93 -10.99
CA ALA A 14 21.10 3.18 -11.87
C ALA A 14 20.09 2.31 -11.09
N LEU A 15 20.54 1.65 -10.01
CA LEU A 15 19.68 0.83 -9.16
C LEU A 15 18.63 1.67 -8.43
N THR A 16 19.02 2.81 -7.87
CA THR A 16 18.09 3.70 -7.14
C THR A 16 17.05 4.30 -8.08
N VAL A 17 17.47 4.81 -9.25
CA VAL A 17 16.55 5.35 -10.27
C VAL A 17 15.64 4.26 -10.81
N GLY A 18 16.18 3.08 -11.13
CA GLY A 18 15.39 1.95 -11.62
C GLY A 18 14.31 1.52 -10.62
N HIS A 19 14.65 1.43 -9.33
CA HIS A 19 13.68 1.12 -8.29
C HIS A 19 12.61 2.23 -8.15
N MET A 20 13.00 3.49 -8.26
CA MET A 20 12.07 4.62 -8.19
C MET A 20 11.07 4.60 -9.35
N LEU A 21 11.53 4.30 -10.57
CA LEU A 21 10.69 4.18 -11.76
C LEU A 21 9.71 3.00 -11.65
N LEU A 22 10.18 1.83 -11.22
CA LEU A 22 9.31 0.67 -11.00
C LEU A 22 8.20 0.97 -10.00
N ARG A 23 8.54 1.63 -8.89
CA ARG A 23 7.57 2.03 -7.87
C ARG A 23 6.55 3.03 -8.43
N SER A 24 7.01 4.03 -9.20
CA SER A 24 6.12 5.00 -9.84
C SER A 24 5.16 4.33 -10.81
N HIS A 25 5.64 3.38 -11.63
CA HIS A 25 4.81 2.60 -12.53
C HIS A 25 3.73 1.82 -11.77
N TYR A 26 4.08 1.20 -10.64
CA TYR A 26 3.12 0.49 -9.80
C TYR A 26 2.12 1.40 -9.10
N ASP A 27 2.55 2.57 -8.63
CA ASP A 27 1.67 3.57 -8.03
C ASP A 27 0.66 4.14 -9.04
N ASN A 28 1.08 4.30 -10.31
CA ASN A 28 0.25 4.80 -11.40
C ASN A 28 -0.65 3.73 -12.04
N SER A 29 -0.52 2.46 -11.62
CA SER A 29 -1.35 1.40 -12.16
C SER A 29 -2.83 1.60 -11.76
N PRO A 30 -3.79 1.06 -12.55
CA PRO A 30 -5.20 1.25 -12.27
C PRO A 30 -5.61 0.72 -10.90
N THR A 31 -6.36 1.53 -10.17
CA THR A 31 -7.05 1.14 -8.93
C THR A 31 -8.16 0.14 -9.27
N LEU A 32 -8.21 -0.97 -8.55
CA LEU A 32 -9.34 -1.90 -8.59
C LEU A 32 -10.46 -1.44 -7.68
N PHE A 33 -10.10 -1.10 -6.44
CA PHE A 33 -11.00 -0.54 -5.45
C PHE A 33 -10.20 0.14 -4.35
N THR A 34 -10.88 1.00 -3.61
CA THR A 34 -10.31 1.71 -2.47
C THR A 34 -11.11 1.38 -1.23
N ALA A 35 -10.44 0.92 -0.18
CA ALA A 35 -11.04 0.62 1.11
C ALA A 35 -10.65 1.70 2.13
N THR A 36 -11.62 2.41 2.71
CA THR A 36 -11.35 3.55 3.59
C THR A 36 -11.99 3.35 4.96
N ASN A 37 -11.28 3.77 6.01
CA ASN A 37 -11.82 3.84 7.36
C ASN A 37 -11.45 5.19 7.98
N TYR A 38 -12.44 6.03 8.27
CA TYR A 38 -12.25 7.35 8.87
C TYR A 38 -12.17 7.35 10.40
N ALA A 39 -12.51 6.23 11.04
CA ALA A 39 -12.47 6.05 12.49
C ALA A 39 -11.15 5.45 13.00
N LEU A 40 -10.22 5.13 12.10
CA LEU A 40 -8.95 4.49 12.45
C LEU A 40 -7.92 5.54 12.88
N GLY A 41 -7.74 5.68 14.19
CA GLY A 41 -6.90 6.73 14.80
C GLY A 41 -7.66 8.04 15.01
N SER A 42 -7.11 8.94 15.84
CA SER A 42 -7.80 10.16 16.28
C SER A 42 -7.99 11.24 15.21
N ASP A 43 -7.32 11.15 14.04
CA ASP A 43 -6.93 12.38 13.33
C ASP A 43 -7.05 12.39 11.79
N GLY A 44 -7.71 11.41 11.15
CA GLY A 44 -7.96 11.52 9.70
C GLY A 44 -8.24 10.25 8.92
N GLY A 45 -8.15 9.08 9.58
CA GLY A 45 -8.46 7.81 8.95
C GLY A 45 -7.35 7.23 8.09
N PHE A 46 -7.66 6.07 7.52
CA PHE A 46 -6.75 5.25 6.73
C PHE A 46 -7.42 4.78 5.45
N THR A 47 -6.71 4.91 4.34
CA THR A 47 -7.16 4.50 3.00
C THR A 47 -6.21 3.44 2.44
N LEU A 48 -6.78 2.36 1.93
CA LEU A 48 -6.09 1.28 1.22
C LEU A 48 -6.52 1.30 -0.24
N ASP A 49 -5.56 1.50 -1.14
CA ASP A 49 -5.74 1.53 -2.59
C ASP A 49 -5.16 0.23 -3.18
N PHE A 50 -6.06 -0.63 -3.67
CA PHE A 50 -5.72 -1.94 -4.24
C PHE A 50 -5.52 -1.80 -5.74
N LYS A 51 -4.30 -2.08 -6.21
CA LYS A 51 -3.91 -1.91 -7.61
C LYS A 51 -3.96 -3.22 -8.39
N LYS A 52 -4.23 -3.16 -9.70
CA LYS A 52 -4.36 -4.34 -10.59
C LYS A 52 -3.19 -5.32 -10.57
N ASN A 53 -1.99 -4.85 -10.27
CA ASN A 53 -0.74 -5.60 -10.29
C ASN A 53 -0.36 -6.24 -8.94
N HIS A 54 -1.34 -6.49 -8.05
CA HIS A 54 -1.10 -6.98 -6.69
C HIS A 54 -0.33 -6.00 -5.79
N HIS A 55 -0.25 -4.73 -6.20
CA HIS A 55 0.32 -3.67 -5.39
C HIS A 55 -0.74 -3.07 -4.47
N LEU A 56 -0.30 -2.66 -3.29
CA LEU A 56 -1.16 -2.08 -2.28
C LEU A 56 -0.54 -0.79 -1.79
N LYS A 57 -1.31 0.29 -1.83
CA LYS A 57 -0.91 1.59 -1.30
C LYS A 57 -1.79 1.98 -0.12
N GLY A 58 -1.19 2.16 1.03
CA GLY A 58 -1.84 2.66 2.24
C GLY A 58 -1.58 4.16 2.41
N LYS A 59 -2.57 4.93 2.81
CA LYS A 59 -2.41 6.34 3.18
C LYS A 59 -3.09 6.59 4.52
N LYS A 60 -2.30 7.00 5.52
CA LYS A 60 -2.78 7.45 6.82
C LYS A 60 -2.80 8.97 6.82
N ILE A 61 -3.96 9.55 7.09
CA ILE A 61 -4.11 11.00 7.18
C ILE A 61 -3.96 11.39 8.65
N HIS A 62 -3.11 12.38 8.90
CA HIS A 62 -2.97 13.07 10.17
C HIS A 62 -3.47 14.51 10.00
N ARG A 63 -3.71 15.23 11.10
CA ARG A 63 -4.22 16.62 11.06
C ARG A 63 -3.43 17.56 10.13
N LEU A 64 -2.12 17.38 10.02
CA LEU A 64 -1.21 18.28 9.29
C LEU A 64 -0.31 17.57 8.28
N SER A 65 -0.42 16.26 8.14
CA SER A 65 0.47 15.46 7.29
C SER A 65 -0.20 14.18 6.83
N SER A 66 0.43 13.46 5.92
CA SER A 66 -0.01 12.11 5.55
C SER A 66 1.17 11.17 5.42
N THR A 67 1.04 9.97 5.96
CA THR A 67 2.03 8.90 5.82
C THR A 67 1.57 7.92 4.75
N THR A 68 2.43 7.64 3.78
CA THR A 68 2.14 6.66 2.72
C THR A 68 2.90 5.37 3.00
N TYR A 69 2.24 4.25 2.79
CA TYR A 69 2.75 2.91 2.97
C TYR A 69 2.60 2.15 1.65
N TRP A 70 3.55 1.29 1.35
CA TRP A 70 3.54 0.49 0.14
C TRP A 70 3.72 -0.96 0.51
N GLY A 71 2.97 -1.83 -0.15
CA GLY A 71 2.98 -3.24 0.09
C GLY A 71 2.45 -4.02 -1.09
N THR A 72 2.11 -5.25 -0.83
CA THR A 72 1.46 -6.13 -1.81
C THR A 72 0.27 -6.82 -1.18
N TYR A 73 -0.61 -7.34 -2.02
CA TYR A 73 -1.69 -8.21 -1.56
C TYR A 73 -1.79 -9.45 -2.45
N ARG A 74 -2.34 -10.52 -1.89
CA ARG A 74 -2.76 -11.70 -2.65
C ARG A 74 -4.26 -11.87 -2.50
N GLN A 75 -4.94 -12.21 -3.57
CA GLN A 75 -6.38 -12.46 -3.56
C GLN A 75 -6.65 -13.95 -3.81
N GLN A 76 -7.52 -14.53 -2.98
CA GLN A 76 -8.03 -15.89 -3.10
C GLN A 76 -9.56 -15.84 -2.90
N GLY A 77 -10.31 -15.77 -4.01
CA GLY A 77 -11.74 -15.49 -3.97
C GLY A 77 -12.02 -14.10 -3.35
N ASP A 78 -12.84 -14.07 -2.31
CA ASP A 78 -13.17 -12.86 -1.54
C ASP A 78 -12.17 -12.56 -0.41
N THR A 79 -11.14 -13.40 -0.25
CA THR A 79 -10.11 -13.23 0.78
C THR A 79 -8.89 -12.52 0.20
N PHE A 80 -8.41 -11.51 0.92
CA PHE A 80 -7.23 -10.72 0.62
C PHE A 80 -6.20 -10.91 1.74
N VAL A 81 -4.98 -11.31 1.37
CA VAL A 81 -3.84 -11.40 2.29
C VAL A 81 -2.90 -10.23 2.00
N LEU A 82 -2.82 -9.30 2.94
CA LEU A 82 -2.06 -8.06 2.84
C LEU A 82 -0.65 -8.24 3.44
N LYS A 83 0.34 -7.68 2.73
CA LYS A 83 1.72 -7.55 3.19
C LYS A 83 2.15 -6.10 3.04
N ILE A 84 1.87 -5.30 4.06
CA ILE A 84 2.18 -3.87 4.10
C ILE A 84 2.75 -3.51 5.48
N PRO A 85 3.90 -2.80 5.55
CA PRO A 85 4.56 -2.48 6.82
C PRO A 85 3.91 -1.25 7.47
N LEU A 86 2.82 -1.46 8.19
CA LEU A 86 2.09 -0.40 8.89
C LEU A 86 2.70 -0.13 10.27
N ASP A 87 2.58 1.12 10.73
CA ASP A 87 2.96 1.58 12.07
C ASP A 87 1.87 1.30 13.13
N PHE A 88 0.76 0.68 12.74
CA PHE A 88 -0.33 0.26 13.62
C PHE A 88 -0.70 -1.19 13.35
N LYS A 89 -1.34 -1.84 14.32
CA LYS A 89 -1.76 -3.23 14.21
C LYS A 89 -3.08 -3.32 13.46
N ILE A 90 -3.08 -4.09 12.38
CA ILE A 90 -4.26 -4.68 11.75
C ILE A 90 -3.96 -6.12 11.34
N GLY A 91 -5.00 -6.92 11.19
CA GLY A 91 -4.95 -8.26 10.64
C GLY A 91 -4.32 -8.27 9.25
N ARG A 92 -3.63 -9.36 8.92
CA ARG A 92 -3.04 -9.54 7.58
C ARG A 92 -4.06 -10.08 6.58
N GLN A 93 -5.11 -10.73 7.06
CA GLN A 93 -6.15 -11.30 6.23
C GLN A 93 -7.41 -10.44 6.32
N ALA A 94 -7.95 -10.09 5.17
CA ALA A 94 -9.21 -9.37 5.04
C ALA A 94 -10.17 -10.15 4.15
N VAL A 95 -11.45 -10.04 4.42
CA VAL A 95 -12.53 -10.62 3.62
C VAL A 95 -13.38 -9.49 3.08
N PHE A 96 -13.61 -9.51 1.77
CA PHE A 96 -14.49 -8.56 1.10
C PHE A 96 -15.91 -9.09 1.08
N GLN A 97 -16.84 -8.37 1.72
CA GLN A 97 -18.24 -8.75 1.80
C GLN A 97 -19.11 -7.49 1.90
N ASP A 98 -20.21 -7.43 1.13
CA ASP A 98 -21.20 -6.33 1.20
C ASP A 98 -20.59 -4.93 1.06
N SER A 99 -19.62 -4.76 0.16
CA SER A 99 -18.86 -3.50 -0.02
C SER A 99 -18.05 -3.07 1.20
N ILE A 100 -17.76 -4.00 2.11
CA ILE A 100 -16.91 -3.79 3.28
C ILE A 100 -15.72 -4.74 3.19
N LEU A 101 -14.54 -4.22 3.44
CA LEU A 101 -13.34 -5.01 3.65
C LEU A 101 -13.14 -5.18 5.17
N ARG A 102 -13.35 -6.40 5.66
CA ARG A 102 -13.27 -6.76 7.09
C ARG A 102 -11.98 -7.52 7.37
N PHE A 103 -11.23 -7.09 8.35
CA PHE A 103 -10.02 -7.80 8.78
C PHE A 103 -10.38 -8.91 9.77
N VAL A 104 -9.89 -10.14 9.54
CA VAL A 104 -10.35 -11.35 10.26
C VAL A 104 -10.13 -11.25 11.78
N GLU A 105 -9.08 -10.55 12.21
CA GLU A 105 -8.71 -10.40 13.62
C GLU A 105 -9.09 -9.03 14.20
N ASP A 106 -9.72 -8.14 13.42
CA ASP A 106 -10.07 -6.80 13.89
C ASP A 106 -11.57 -6.52 13.80
N THR A 107 -12.03 -5.64 14.69
CA THR A 107 -13.38 -5.05 14.63
C THR A 107 -13.49 -3.92 13.61
N VAL A 108 -12.37 -3.55 13.00
CA VAL A 108 -12.26 -2.44 12.05
C VAL A 108 -12.86 -2.83 10.69
N LYS A 109 -13.78 -1.98 10.21
CA LYS A 109 -14.44 -2.14 8.91
C LYS A 109 -13.96 -1.06 7.95
N PHE A 110 -13.55 -1.43 6.76
CA PHE A 110 -13.21 -0.48 5.71
C PHE A 110 -14.32 -0.45 4.67
N GLU A 111 -14.83 0.73 4.37
CA GLU A 111 -15.82 0.93 3.31
C GLU A 111 -15.12 0.89 1.96
N VAL A 112 -15.62 0.06 1.05
CA VAL A 112 -15.06 -0.09 -0.28
C VAL A 112 -15.81 0.80 -1.26
N SER A 113 -15.07 1.69 -1.89
CA SER A 113 -15.50 2.47 -3.04
C SER A 113 -14.81 1.93 -4.29
N ARG A 114 -15.61 1.67 -5.33
CA ARG A 114 -15.08 1.42 -6.68
C ARG A 114 -15.01 2.78 -7.38
N GLN A 115 -13.85 3.10 -7.95
CA GLN A 115 -13.70 4.26 -8.83
C GLN A 115 -14.35 3.99 -10.18
#